data_AF-A0A2R6DZN7-F1
#
_entry.id   AF-A0A2R6DZN7-F1
#
_cell.length_a   1.000
_cell.length_b   1.000
_cell.length_c   1.000
_cell.angle_alpha   90.00
_cell.angle_beta   90.00
_cell.angle_gamma   90.00
#
_symmetry.space_group_name_H-M   'P 1'
#
loop_
_entity.id
_entity.type
_entity.pdbx_description
1 polymer ?
#
loop_
_entity_poly.entity_id
_entity_poly.type
_entity_poly.pdbx_seq_one_letter_code
_entity_poly.pdbx_strand_id
1 'polypeptide(L)'
;MGTVQRAALGGLAGTIAMGTLLVLLEVQMRTRLLLFEAVARFFQVPGRADLGVVLAGLFGVVVWPPIFAALEPYLPPEDPAVSGMVFAAGLWVAFVALATTEVTVVLLPLYLTVTLLAHLAYGFTLGSVYGWTPASEADAPAPDVEGSGR
;
A
#
# COMPACT_ATOMS: atom_id res chain seq x y z
N MET A 1 -10.83 -3.99 17.98
CA MET A 1 -10.75 -4.44 16.56
C MET A 1 -9.54 -5.35 16.43
N GLY A 2 -9.67 -6.49 15.76
CA GLY A 2 -8.54 -7.39 15.53
C GLY A 2 -7.51 -6.78 14.57
N THR A 3 -6.24 -7.19 14.68
CA THR A 3 -5.12 -6.71 13.86
C THR A 3 -5.42 -6.73 12.34
N VAL A 4 -6.11 -7.77 11.86
CA VAL A 4 -6.54 -7.88 10.45
C VAL A 4 -7.52 -6.78 10.04
N GLN A 5 -8.43 -6.39 10.93
CA GLN A 5 -9.43 -5.35 10.66
C GLN A 5 -8.79 -3.96 10.60
N ARG A 6 -7.82 -3.67 11.50
CA ARG A 6 -7.04 -2.42 11.47
C ARG A 6 -6.25 -2.31 10.17
N ALA A 7 -5.58 -3.40 9.79
CA ALA A 7 -4.83 -3.48 8.55
C ALA A 7 -5.75 -3.26 7.32
N ALA A 8 -6.89 -3.94 7.25
CA ALA A 8 -7.84 -3.78 6.15
C ALA A 8 -8.38 -2.34 6.02
N LEU A 9 -8.66 -1.67 7.15
CA LEU A 9 -9.09 -0.27 7.15
C LEU A 9 -7.98 0.67 6.65
N GLY A 10 -6.73 0.45 7.10
CA GLY A 10 -5.59 1.20 6.59
C GLY A 10 -5.33 0.96 5.11
N GLY A 11 -5.51 -0.28 4.66
CA GLY A 11 -5.42 -0.66 3.25
C GLY A 11 -6.47 0.01 2.39
N LEU A 12 -7.73 0.05 2.87
CA LEU A 12 -8.82 0.77 2.22
C LEU A 12 -8.52 2.26 2.09
N ALA A 13 -8.15 2.90 3.20
CA ALA A 13 -7.83 4.33 3.21
C ALA A 13 -6.64 4.65 2.29
N GLY A 14 -5.57 3.86 2.36
CA GLY A 14 -4.40 3.99 1.49
C GLY A 14 -4.74 3.78 0.02
N THR A 15 -5.58 2.78 -0.30
CA THR A 15 -6.01 2.51 -1.67
C THR A 15 -6.81 3.67 -2.25
N ILE A 16 -7.71 4.28 -1.45
CA ILE A 16 -8.46 5.47 -1.86
C ILE A 16 -7.52 6.66 -2.09
N ALA A 17 -6.57 6.88 -1.19
CA ALA A 17 -5.59 7.97 -1.30
C ALA A 17 -4.73 7.83 -2.57
N MET A 18 -4.14 6.66 -2.79
CA MET A 18 -3.34 6.36 -3.97
C MET A 18 -4.17 6.45 -5.26
N GLY A 19 -5.35 5.82 -5.27
CA GLY A 19 -6.25 5.84 -6.43
C GLY A 19 -6.64 7.26 -6.83
N THR A 20 -6.94 8.11 -5.84
CA THR A 20 -7.29 9.52 -6.07
C THR A 20 -6.11 10.29 -6.69
N LEU A 21 -4.90 10.12 -6.16
CA LEU A 21 -3.70 10.75 -6.71
C LEU A 21 -3.45 10.32 -8.16
N LEU A 22 -3.54 9.02 -8.44
CA LEU A 22 -3.33 8.49 -9.79
C LEU A 22 -4.38 9.00 -10.79
N VAL A 23 -5.66 9.01 -10.40
CA VAL A 23 -6.76 9.56 -11.23
C VAL A 23 -6.52 11.03 -11.55
N LEU A 24 -6.23 11.85 -10.53
CA LEU A 24 -5.99 13.28 -10.72
C LEU A 24 -4.83 13.53 -11.68
N LEU A 25 -3.73 12.80 -11.52
CA LEU A 25 -2.57 12.95 -12.39
C LEU A 25 -2.80 12.46 -13.82
N GLU A 26 -3.48 11.33 -14.00
CA GLU A 26 -3.84 10.85 -15.34
C GLU A 26 -4.70 11.89 -16.08
N VAL A 27 -5.67 12.49 -15.40
CA VAL A 27 -6.54 13.54 -15.96
C VAL A 27 -5.74 14.80 -16.29
N GLN A 28 -4.91 15.29 -15.37
CA GLN A 28 -4.09 16.50 -15.60
C GLN A 28 -3.10 16.33 -16.76
N MET A 29 -2.56 15.13 -16.93
CA MET A 29 -1.62 14.80 -18.01
C MET A 29 -2.31 14.41 -19.32
N ARG A 30 -3.65 14.50 -19.40
CA ARG A 30 -4.46 14.10 -20.57
C ARG A 30 -4.15 12.67 -21.02
N THR A 31 -4.08 11.74 -20.07
CA THR A 31 -3.90 10.30 -20.31
C THR A 31 -2.56 9.96 -21.00
N ARG A 32 -1.55 10.82 -20.87
CA ARG A 32 -0.21 10.59 -21.45
C ARG A 32 0.66 9.64 -20.62
N LEU A 33 0.31 9.40 -19.36
CA LEU A 33 1.09 8.53 -18.46
C LEU A 33 0.63 7.07 -18.50
N LEU A 34 -0.58 6.80 -19.01
CA LEU A 34 -1.16 5.46 -19.14
C LEU A 34 -1.13 4.70 -17.79
N LEU A 35 -1.45 5.40 -16.68
CA LEU A 35 -1.30 4.86 -15.33
C LEU A 35 -2.18 3.62 -15.09
N PHE A 36 -3.39 3.59 -15.63
CA PHE A 36 -4.27 2.42 -15.51
C PHE A 36 -3.78 1.21 -16.31
N GLU A 37 -3.17 1.45 -17.47
CA GLU A 37 -2.53 0.39 -18.24
C GLU A 37 -1.28 -0.13 -17.53
N ALA A 38 -0.51 0.76 -16.88
CA ALA A 38 0.60 0.35 -16.04
C ALA A 38 0.15 -0.55 -14.87
N VAL A 39 -0.99 -0.24 -14.25
CA VAL A 39 -1.60 -1.11 -13.22
C VAL A 39 -2.00 -2.47 -13.82
N ALA A 40 -2.58 -2.50 -15.02
CA ALA A 40 -2.92 -3.75 -15.70
C ALA A 40 -1.67 -4.61 -16.01
N ARG A 41 -0.58 -3.98 -16.48
CA ARG A 41 0.71 -4.64 -16.71
C ARG A 41 1.32 -5.21 -15.44
N PHE A 42 1.25 -4.48 -14.32
CA PHE A 42 1.72 -4.98 -13.03
C PHE A 42 1.07 -6.32 -12.68
N PHE A 43 -0.24 -6.45 -12.90
CA PHE A 43 -0.99 -7.69 -12.67
C PHE A 43 -0.95 -8.69 -13.84
N GLN A 44 -0.13 -8.45 -14.86
CA GLN A 44 0.02 -9.33 -16.04
C GLN A 44 -1.29 -9.50 -16.84
N VAL A 45 -2.11 -8.46 -16.89
CA VAL A 45 -3.38 -8.41 -17.63
C VAL A 45 -3.45 -7.22 -18.59
N PRO A 46 -2.45 -7.04 -19.49
CA PRO A 46 -2.37 -5.89 -20.38
C PRO A 46 -3.61 -5.79 -21.29
N GLY A 47 -4.01 -4.56 -21.63
CA GLY A 47 -5.21 -4.24 -22.40
C GLY A 47 -6.52 -4.37 -21.61
N ARG A 48 -6.46 -4.76 -20.33
CA ARG A 48 -7.61 -4.89 -19.42
C ARG A 48 -7.45 -3.99 -18.20
N ALA A 49 -7.42 -2.67 -18.45
CA ALA A 49 -7.31 -1.65 -17.41
C ALA A 49 -8.42 -1.75 -16.35
N ASP A 50 -9.63 -2.14 -16.74
CA ASP A 50 -10.75 -2.45 -15.86
C ASP A 50 -10.39 -3.52 -14.81
N LEU A 51 -9.83 -4.63 -15.28
CA LEU A 51 -9.46 -5.76 -14.44
C LEU A 51 -8.22 -5.44 -13.60
N GLY A 52 -7.26 -4.69 -14.15
CA GLY A 52 -6.12 -4.16 -13.42
C GLY A 52 -6.54 -3.31 -12.22
N VAL A 53 -7.51 -2.41 -12.38
CA VAL A 53 -8.04 -1.58 -11.28
C VAL A 53 -8.75 -2.43 -10.22
N VAL A 54 -9.54 -3.42 -10.63
CA VAL A 54 -10.19 -4.35 -9.68
C VAL A 54 -9.15 -5.11 -8.85
N LEU A 55 -8.11 -5.63 -9.50
CA LEU A 55 -7.02 -6.34 -8.82
C LEU A 55 -6.22 -5.40 -7.91
N ALA A 56 -5.96 -4.15 -8.34
CA ALA A 56 -5.31 -3.15 -7.51
C ALA A 56 -6.10 -2.86 -6.22
N GLY A 57 -7.42 -2.72 -6.34
CA GLY A 57 -8.31 -2.57 -5.19
C GLY A 57 -8.26 -3.78 -4.27
N LEU A 58 -8.37 -4.99 -4.82
CA LEU A 58 -8.31 -6.23 -4.03
C LEU A 58 -6.99 -6.35 -3.28
N PHE A 59 -5.86 -6.17 -3.96
CA PHE A 59 -4.55 -6.31 -3.34
C PHE A 59 -4.27 -5.19 -2.34
N GLY A 60 -4.61 -3.94 -2.69
CA GLY A 60 -4.42 -2.77 -1.84
C GLY A 60 -5.19 -2.82 -0.52
N VAL A 61 -6.35 -3.49 -0.51
CA VAL A 61 -7.22 -3.58 0.68
C VAL A 61 -7.08 -4.90 1.43
N VAL A 62 -6.85 -6.02 0.73
CA VAL A 62 -6.96 -7.36 1.31
C VAL A 62 -5.63 -8.08 1.40
N VAL A 63 -4.73 -7.90 0.42
CA VAL A 63 -3.49 -8.71 0.34
C VAL A 63 -2.32 -8.01 1.03
N TRP A 64 -2.04 -6.76 0.66
CA TRP A 64 -0.90 -6.02 1.18
C TRP A 64 -1.01 -5.64 2.66
N PRO A 65 -2.18 -5.26 3.20
CA PRO A 65 -2.25 -4.82 4.59
C PRO A 65 -1.93 -5.90 5.62
N PRO A 66 -2.39 -7.17 5.49
CA PRO A 66 -1.95 -8.23 6.39
C PRO A 66 -0.45 -8.52 6.28
N ILE A 67 0.13 -8.42 5.08
CA ILE A 67 1.58 -8.59 4.88
C ILE A 67 2.33 -7.47 5.60
N PHE A 68 1.88 -6.22 5.47
CA PHE A 68 2.41 -5.09 6.22
C PHE A 68 2.34 -5.35 7.74
N ALA A 69 1.19 -5.76 8.27
CA ALA A 69 1.02 -6.03 9.69
C ALA A 69 1.95 -7.15 10.20
N ALA A 70 2.28 -8.14 9.35
CA ALA A 70 3.25 -9.19 9.69
C ALA A 70 4.71 -8.72 9.63
N LEU A 71 5.02 -7.73 8.79
CA LEU A 71 6.36 -7.18 8.61
C LEU A 71 6.66 -5.98 9.51
N GLU A 72 5.63 -5.28 9.99
CA GLU A 72 5.75 -4.07 10.80
C GLU A 72 6.72 -4.18 11.99
N PRO A 73 6.79 -5.30 12.74
CA PRO A 73 7.76 -5.48 13.83
C PRO A 73 9.24 -5.50 13.39
N TYR A 74 9.51 -5.72 12.11
CA TYR A 74 10.86 -5.77 11.53
C TYR A 74 11.23 -4.47 10.81
N LEU A 75 10.28 -3.54 10.69
CA LEU A 75 10.48 -2.23 10.07
C LEU A 75 10.91 -1.19 11.13
N PRO A 76 11.35 0.02 10.72
CA PRO A 76 11.80 1.04 11.66
C PRO A 76 10.78 1.25 12.81
N PRO A 77 11.17 1.00 14.08
CA PRO A 77 10.21 0.77 15.16
C PRO A 77 9.56 2.05 15.72
N GLU A 78 9.93 3.22 15.21
CA GLU A 78 9.63 4.51 15.85
C GLU A 78 8.26 5.07 15.46
N ASP A 79 7.78 4.79 14.24
CA ASP A 79 6.50 5.32 13.72
C ASP A 79 5.87 4.35 12.69
N PRO A 80 4.67 3.79 12.97
CA PRO A 80 3.93 2.95 12.02
C PRO A 80 3.72 3.59 10.64
N ALA A 81 3.58 4.91 10.56
CA ALA A 81 3.45 5.63 9.30
C ALA A 81 4.74 5.56 8.46
N VAL A 82 5.91 5.68 9.11
CA VAL A 82 7.22 5.53 8.47
C VAL A 82 7.43 4.07 8.04
N SER A 83 7.08 3.10 8.87
CA SER A 83 7.10 1.67 8.50
C SER A 83 6.23 1.40 7.27
N GLY A 84 5.03 1.97 7.23
CA GLY A 84 4.14 1.87 6.07
C GLY A 84 4.75 2.45 4.80
N MET A 85 5.41 3.61 4.88
CA MET A 85 6.13 4.21 3.76
C MET A 85 7.28 3.33 3.25
N VAL A 86 8.08 2.73 4.15
CA VAL A 86 9.17 1.82 3.78
C VAL A 86 8.63 0.57 3.08
N PHE A 87 7.58 -0.04 3.62
CA PHE A 87 6.90 -1.17 3.00
C PHE A 87 6.40 -0.82 1.59
N ALA A 88 5.72 0.32 1.45
CA ALA A 88 5.18 0.74 0.16
C ALA A 88 6.25 1.18 -0.85
N ALA A 89 7.42 1.65 -0.39
CA ALA A 89 8.57 1.88 -1.27
C ALA A 89 9.07 0.57 -1.88
N GLY A 90 9.06 -0.53 -1.12
CA GLY A 90 9.34 -1.87 -1.66
C GLY A 90 8.33 -2.30 -2.73
N LEU A 91 7.03 -2.07 -2.48
CA LEU A 91 5.99 -2.31 -3.49
C LEU A 91 6.18 -1.44 -4.73
N TRP A 92 6.60 -0.18 -4.57
CA TRP A 92 6.90 0.70 -5.70
C TRP A 92 8.05 0.17 -6.57
N VAL A 93 9.10 -0.39 -5.97
CA VAL A 93 10.19 -1.02 -6.75
C VAL A 93 9.67 -2.17 -7.59
N ALA A 94 8.83 -3.05 -7.01
CA ALA A 94 8.20 -4.13 -7.75
C ALA A 94 7.27 -3.61 -8.86
N PHE A 95 6.51 -2.55 -8.58
CA PHE A 95 5.65 -1.88 -9.55
C PHE A 95 6.44 -1.34 -10.72
N VAL A 96 7.52 -0.60 -10.47
CA VAL A 96 8.39 -0.06 -11.52
C VAL A 96 8.94 -1.19 -12.38
N ALA A 97 9.50 -2.23 -11.77
CA ALA A 97 10.09 -3.35 -12.50
C ALA A 97 9.11 -4.05 -13.46
N LEU A 98 7.83 -4.13 -13.07
CA LEU A 98 6.82 -4.88 -13.83
C LEU A 98 5.96 -3.98 -14.75
N ALA A 99 5.88 -2.67 -14.49
CA ALA A 99 4.92 -1.80 -15.15
C ALA A 99 5.53 -0.78 -16.13
N THR A 100 6.84 -0.45 -16.08
CA THR A 100 7.41 0.70 -16.83
C THR A 100 7.70 0.48 -18.32
N THR A 101 7.39 -0.68 -18.90
CA THR A 101 7.90 -1.09 -20.23
C THR A 101 7.49 -0.20 -21.42
N GLU A 102 6.45 0.63 -21.27
CA GLU A 102 5.90 1.44 -22.39
C GLU A 102 5.92 2.96 -22.14
N VAL A 103 6.53 3.42 -21.05
CA VAL A 103 6.60 4.85 -20.75
C VAL A 103 7.72 5.50 -21.55
N THR A 104 7.40 6.59 -22.27
CA THR A 104 8.43 7.34 -23.02
C THR A 104 9.52 7.87 -22.08
N VAL A 105 10.79 7.83 -22.53
CA VAL A 105 11.96 8.26 -21.72
C VAL A 105 11.83 9.70 -21.22
N VAL A 106 11.18 10.59 -21.99
CA VAL A 106 10.95 11.99 -21.60
C VAL A 106 10.00 12.11 -20.40
N LEU A 107 8.98 11.25 -20.33
CA LEU A 107 8.00 11.26 -19.23
C LEU A 107 8.41 10.37 -18.05
N LEU A 108 9.45 9.54 -18.22
CA LEU A 108 9.87 8.55 -17.23
C LEU A 108 10.20 9.18 -15.85
N PRO A 109 10.96 10.30 -15.73
CA PRO A 109 11.24 10.88 -14.41
C PRO A 109 9.98 11.33 -13.67
N LEU A 110 9.03 11.93 -14.41
CA LEU A 110 7.75 12.36 -13.88
C LEU A 110 6.90 11.16 -13.46
N TYR A 111 6.81 10.13 -14.31
CA TYR A 111 6.12 8.88 -14.01
C TYR A 111 6.65 8.22 -12.73
N LEU A 112 7.99 8.09 -12.61
CA LEU A 112 8.63 7.50 -11.43
C LEU A 112 8.36 8.32 -10.18
N THR A 113 8.48 9.64 -10.26
CA THR A 113 8.24 10.54 -9.10
C THR A 113 6.81 10.46 -8.62
N VAL A 114 5.85 10.54 -9.54
CA VAL A 114 4.41 10.52 -9.23
C VAL A 114 4.00 9.18 -8.64
N THR A 115 4.43 8.08 -9.27
CA THR A 115 4.09 6.75 -8.79
C THR A 115 4.75 6.48 -7.44
N LEU A 116 5.96 6.97 -7.20
CA LEU A 116 6.61 6.89 -5.88
C LEU A 116 5.79 7.64 -4.83
N LEU A 117 5.42 8.89 -5.09
CA LEU A 117 4.60 9.68 -4.16
C LEU A 117 3.26 9.01 -3.87
N ALA A 118 2.63 8.40 -4.87
CA ALA A 118 1.37 7.68 -4.70
C ALA A 118 1.54 6.43 -3.79
N HIS A 119 2.64 5.68 -3.94
CA HIS A 119 2.95 4.54 -3.07
C HIS A 119 3.32 5.00 -1.65
N LEU A 120 4.10 6.07 -1.51
CA LEU A 120 4.41 6.63 -0.20
C LEU A 120 3.15 7.11 0.51
N ALA A 121 2.21 7.74 -0.20
CA ALA A 121 0.91 8.12 0.34
C ALA A 121 0.07 6.91 0.77
N TYR A 122 0.07 5.83 -0.03
CA TYR A 122 -0.55 4.55 0.36
C TYR A 122 0.04 4.03 1.67
N GLY A 123 1.37 3.91 1.72
CA GLY A 123 2.10 3.38 2.88
C GLY A 123 1.90 4.22 4.14
N PHE A 124 2.05 5.54 4.02
CA PHE A 124 1.81 6.48 5.11
C PHE A 124 0.39 6.34 5.68
N THR A 125 -0.63 6.28 4.80
CA THR A 125 -2.03 6.18 5.22
C THR A 125 -2.31 4.83 5.87
N LEU A 126 -1.80 3.74 5.28
CA LEU A 126 -1.90 2.39 5.84
C LEU A 126 -1.31 2.33 7.26
N GLY A 127 -0.07 2.78 7.42
CA GLY A 127 0.64 2.78 8.70
C GLY A 127 -0.03 3.68 9.74
N SER A 128 -0.44 4.89 9.34
CA SER A 128 -1.12 5.84 10.23
C SER A 128 -2.44 5.28 10.77
N VAL A 129 -3.28 4.70 9.91
CA VAL A 129 -4.58 4.12 10.32
C VAL A 129 -4.38 2.84 11.14
N TYR A 130 -3.38 2.03 10.79
CA TYR A 130 -3.01 0.83 11.53
C TYR A 130 -2.57 1.15 12.96
N GLY A 131 -1.72 2.18 13.13
CA GLY A 131 -1.22 2.62 14.44
C GLY A 131 -2.20 3.48 15.24
N TRP A 132 -3.12 4.19 14.59
CA TRP A 132 -4.11 5.06 15.26
C TRP A 132 -5.20 4.30 16.01
N THR A 133 -5.53 3.07 15.58
CA THR A 133 -6.58 2.27 16.22
C THR A 133 -5.97 1.42 17.34
N PRO A 134 -6.34 1.65 18.62
CA PRO A 134 -5.73 0.91 19.73
C PRO A 134 -5.92 -0.60 19.57
N ALA A 135 -4.89 -1.36 19.94
CA ALA A 135 -4.99 -2.81 20.06
C ALA A 135 -6.15 -3.15 20.99
N SER A 136 -7.01 -4.08 20.56
CA SER A 136 -8.05 -4.61 21.43
C SER A 136 -7.38 -5.30 22.62
N GLU A 137 -7.96 -5.27 23.81
CA GLU A 137 -7.51 -6.05 24.99
C GLU A 137 -7.33 -7.55 24.69
N ALA A 138 -7.98 -8.04 23.62
CA ALA A 138 -7.87 -9.39 23.07
C ALA A 138 -6.55 -9.69 22.31
N ASP A 139 -5.79 -8.67 21.88
CA ASP A 139 -4.46 -8.81 21.26
C ASP A 139 -3.33 -8.77 22.31
N ALA A 140 -3.66 -8.54 23.60
CA ALA A 140 -2.67 -8.58 24.68
C ALA A 140 -2.20 -10.03 24.89
N PRO A 141 -0.88 -10.28 24.98
CA PRO A 141 -0.39 -11.60 25.36
C PRO A 141 -1.03 -12.00 26.69
N ALA A 142 -1.48 -13.25 26.78
CA ALA A 142 -2.06 -13.78 28.01
C ALA A 142 -1.09 -13.51 29.16
N PRO A 143 -1.57 -13.00 30.32
CA PRO A 143 -0.69 -12.77 31.45
C PRO A 143 0.02 -14.07 31.78
N ASP A 144 1.33 -13.99 31.81
CA ASP A 144 2.24 -14.98 32.35
C ASP A 144 1.72 -15.42 33.71
N VAL A 145 1.12 -16.61 33.76
CA VAL A 145 0.73 -17.29 35.00
C VAL A 145 2.00 -17.84 35.65
N GLU A 146 2.97 -16.98 35.92
CA GLU A 146 4.11 -17.28 36.76
C GLU A 146 3.86 -16.66 38.14
N GLY A 147 3.51 -17.51 39.11
CA GLY A 147 3.63 -17.17 40.53
C GLY A 147 2.34 -17.13 41.34
N SER A 148 1.58 -18.23 41.39
CA SER A 148 0.70 -18.50 42.54
C SER A 148 0.77 -19.98 42.88
N GLY A 149 1.87 -20.36 43.53
CA GLY A 149 2.11 -21.74 43.93
C GLY A 149 3.31 -21.88 44.87
N ARG A 150 3.41 -21.02 45.88
CA ARG A 150 4.15 -21.27 47.13
C ARG A 150 3.51 -20.49 48.28
#